data_AF-X0WMJ9-F1
#
_entry.id   AF-X0WMJ9-F1
#
_cell.length_a   1.000
_cell.length_b   1.000
_cell.length_c   1.000
_cell.angle_alpha   90.00
_cell.angle_beta   90.00
_cell.angle_gamma   90.00
#
_symmetry.space_group_name_H-M   'P 1'
#
loop_
_entity.id
_entity.type
_entity.pdbx_description
1 polymer ?
#
loop_
_entity_poly.entity_id
_entity_poly.type
_entity_poly.pdbx_seq_one_letter_code
_entity_poly.pdbx_strand_id
1 'polypeptide(L)'
;MRALKTKPREGAIFAGDIIAAYKEAFGMSWWQLLISTLNGTFKMADPYYQEADEDIILEVLKTDHTERVKYVLHDNDCDDRTFRLMGVYHIDDRTVAYPIFITWVEYYRDGKRYGHAVLTYLYKGKVRYIEPQNDNVLPIPDDWSLTLLCG
;
A
#
# COMPACT_ATOMS: atom_id res chain seq x y z
N MET A 1 12.65 -15.05 21.60
CA MET A 1 11.43 -14.38 22.13
C MET A 1 10.24 -15.29 21.88
N ARG A 2 9.42 -15.59 22.90
CA ARG A 2 8.15 -16.29 22.72
C ARG A 2 7.12 -15.25 22.29
N ALA A 3 6.61 -15.33 21.07
CA ALA A 3 5.46 -14.52 20.66
C ALA A 3 4.29 -14.87 21.59
N LEU A 4 3.84 -13.90 22.39
CA LEU A 4 2.62 -14.04 23.17
C LEU A 4 1.48 -14.21 22.16
N LYS A 5 0.68 -15.27 22.31
CA LYS A 5 -0.57 -15.43 21.55
C LYS A 5 -1.55 -14.38 22.04
N THR A 6 -1.44 -13.16 21.51
CA THR A 6 -2.44 -12.12 21.69
C THR A 6 -3.61 -12.44 20.75
N LYS A 7 -4.83 -12.37 21.26
CA LYS A 7 -6.02 -12.41 20.40
C LYS A 7 -5.99 -11.16 19.49
N PRO A 8 -6.50 -11.26 18.24
CA PRO A 8 -6.67 -10.08 17.39
C PRO A 8 -7.47 -9.00 18.11
N ARG A 9 -7.15 -7.74 17.86
CA ARG A 9 -7.98 -6.61 18.33
C ARG A 9 -9.37 -6.71 17.69
N GLU A 10 -10.37 -6.18 18.37
CA GLU A 10 -11.71 -6.02 17.77
C GLU A 10 -11.59 -5.13 16.53
N GLY A 11 -12.24 -5.53 15.42
CA GLY A 11 -12.09 -4.83 14.12
C GLY A 11 -10.79 -5.10 13.36
N ALA A 12 -10.00 -6.09 13.77
CA ALA A 12 -8.82 -6.49 13.02
C ALA A 12 -9.18 -7.22 11.70
N ILE A 13 -8.50 -6.84 10.64
CA ILE A 13 -8.56 -7.43 9.30
C ILE A 13 -7.44 -8.45 9.16
N PHE A 14 -7.75 -9.66 8.68
CA PHE A 14 -6.75 -10.68 8.43
C PHE A 14 -5.98 -10.38 7.13
N ALA A 15 -4.67 -10.69 7.10
CA ALA A 15 -3.83 -10.49 5.92
C ALA A 15 -4.39 -11.16 4.65
N GLY A 16 -5.09 -12.29 4.79
CA GLY A 16 -5.78 -12.94 3.66
C GLY A 16 -6.91 -12.09 3.06
N ASP A 17 -7.66 -11.35 3.88
CA ASP A 17 -8.73 -10.46 3.41
C ASP A 17 -8.15 -9.25 2.67
N ILE A 18 -7.01 -8.74 3.13
CA ILE A 18 -6.24 -7.71 2.43
C ILE A 18 -5.80 -8.22 1.05
N ILE A 19 -5.18 -9.40 0.99
CA ILE A 19 -4.74 -9.99 -0.29
C ILE A 19 -5.94 -10.18 -1.24
N ALA A 20 -7.11 -10.56 -0.73
CA ALA A 20 -8.33 -10.66 -1.52
C ALA A 20 -8.78 -9.29 -2.07
N ALA A 21 -8.71 -8.23 -1.27
CA ALA A 21 -9.01 -6.87 -1.72
C ALA A 21 -8.04 -6.38 -2.81
N TYR A 22 -6.74 -6.69 -2.70
CA TYR A 22 -5.76 -6.39 -3.76
C TYR A 22 -6.01 -7.20 -5.03
N LYS A 23 -6.39 -8.48 -4.90
CA LYS A 23 -6.80 -9.29 -6.05
C LYS A 23 -7.95 -8.61 -6.80
N GLU A 24 -8.95 -8.10 -6.10
CA GLU A 24 -10.07 -7.38 -6.70
C GLU A 24 -9.63 -6.06 -7.34
N ALA A 25 -8.89 -5.24 -6.60
CA ALA A 25 -8.45 -3.90 -7.04
C ALA A 25 -7.55 -3.93 -8.29
N PHE A 26 -6.73 -4.97 -8.45
CA PHE A 26 -5.85 -5.16 -9.61
C PHE A 26 -6.44 -6.10 -10.67
N GLY A 27 -7.73 -6.43 -10.59
CA GLY A 27 -8.40 -7.28 -11.60
C GLY A 27 -7.80 -8.68 -11.75
N MET A 28 -7.14 -9.20 -10.71
CA MET A 28 -6.43 -10.47 -10.78
C MET A 28 -7.42 -11.65 -10.79
N SER A 29 -7.22 -12.56 -11.73
CA SER A 29 -7.83 -13.88 -11.71
C SER A 29 -7.22 -14.77 -10.61
N TRP A 30 -7.89 -15.87 -10.27
CA TRP A 30 -7.43 -16.72 -9.16
C TRP A 30 -6.09 -17.41 -9.42
N TRP A 31 -5.80 -17.80 -10.67
CA TRP A 31 -4.50 -18.41 -11.03
C TRP A 31 -3.38 -17.37 -11.03
N GLN A 32 -3.67 -16.11 -11.41
CA GLN A 32 -2.71 -15.00 -11.22
C GLN A 32 -2.43 -14.78 -9.73
N LEU A 33 -3.46 -14.76 -8.88
CA LEU A 33 -3.27 -14.66 -7.43
C LEU A 33 -2.37 -15.79 -6.91
N LEU A 34 -2.64 -17.05 -7.27
CA LEU A 34 -1.84 -18.19 -6.83
C LEU A 34 -0.37 -18.04 -7.24
N ILE A 35 -0.09 -17.70 -8.50
CA ILE A 35 1.27 -17.51 -9.00
C ILE A 35 1.95 -16.34 -8.27
N SER A 36 1.26 -15.21 -8.08
CA SER A 36 1.77 -14.07 -7.34
C SER A 36 2.10 -14.42 -5.89
N THR A 37 1.25 -15.20 -5.20
CA THR A 37 1.54 -15.68 -3.84
C THR A 37 2.79 -16.56 -3.82
N LEU A 38 2.92 -17.51 -4.75
CA LEU A 38 4.09 -18.41 -4.83
C LEU A 38 5.38 -17.67 -5.19
N ASN A 39 5.30 -16.63 -6.03
CA ASN A 39 6.42 -15.77 -6.39
C ASN A 39 6.76 -14.75 -5.31
N GLY A 40 5.96 -14.66 -4.25
CA GLY A 40 6.19 -13.76 -3.14
C GLY A 40 5.85 -12.30 -3.44
N THR A 41 4.91 -12.02 -4.36
CA THR A 41 4.36 -10.69 -4.62
C THR A 41 3.75 -10.06 -3.37
N PHE A 42 3.22 -10.86 -2.44
CA PHE A 42 2.65 -10.37 -1.19
C PHE A 42 3.62 -10.63 -0.04
N LYS A 43 4.11 -9.55 0.59
CA LYS A 43 4.96 -9.57 1.79
C LYS A 43 4.23 -8.81 2.88
N MET A 44 3.71 -9.56 3.86
CA MET A 44 2.99 -9.01 5.01
C MET A 44 3.81 -9.30 6.27
N ALA A 45 4.13 -8.27 7.04
CA ALA A 45 4.85 -8.40 8.31
C ALA A 45 3.95 -9.01 9.39
N ASP A 46 2.67 -8.66 9.38
CA ASP A 46 1.70 -9.05 10.39
C ASP A 46 0.56 -9.90 9.81
N PRO A 47 0.02 -10.86 10.60
CA PRO A 47 -1.16 -11.61 10.19
C PRO A 47 -2.46 -10.80 10.30
N TYR A 48 -2.48 -9.73 11.11
CA TYR A 48 -3.66 -8.91 11.38
C TYR A 48 -3.31 -7.43 11.38
N TYR A 49 -4.18 -6.62 10.79
CA TYR A 49 -4.08 -5.16 10.73
C TYR A 49 -5.36 -4.53 11.27
N GLN A 50 -5.30 -3.32 11.77
CA GLN A 50 -6.48 -2.57 12.18
C GLN A 50 -7.11 -1.89 10.96
N GLU A 51 -8.44 -1.95 10.80
CA GLU A 51 -9.11 -1.22 9.71
C GLU A 51 -8.71 0.26 9.72
N ALA A 52 -8.31 0.77 8.55
CA ALA A 52 -7.88 2.16 8.44
C ALA A 52 -9.04 3.12 8.60
N ASP A 53 -8.77 4.28 9.18
CA ASP A 53 -9.67 5.44 9.14
C ASP A 53 -9.14 6.44 8.11
N GLU A 54 -9.93 6.68 7.05
CA GLU A 54 -9.56 7.59 5.96
C GLU A 54 -9.40 9.04 6.45
N ASP A 55 -10.17 9.47 7.45
CA ASP A 55 -10.03 10.84 8.00
C ASP A 55 -8.68 11.02 8.70
N ILE A 56 -8.23 9.99 9.45
CA ILE A 56 -6.91 9.99 10.11
C ILE A 56 -5.80 9.94 9.06
N ILE A 57 -5.95 9.13 8.01
CA ILE A 57 -4.98 9.08 6.91
C ILE A 57 -4.80 10.47 6.29
N LEU A 58 -5.90 11.13 5.94
CA LEU A 58 -5.89 12.47 5.35
C LEU A 58 -5.38 13.55 6.32
N GLU A 59 -5.54 13.36 7.62
CA GLU A 59 -4.96 14.25 8.63
C GLU A 59 -3.44 14.13 8.66
N VAL A 60 -2.90 12.91 8.73
CA VAL A 60 -1.44 12.65 8.75
C VAL A 60 -0.79 13.17 7.46
N LEU A 61 -1.41 12.91 6.30
CA LEU A 61 -0.94 13.37 4.98
C LEU A 61 -0.80 14.90 4.88
N LYS A 62 -1.54 15.69 5.66
CA LYS A 62 -1.39 17.16 5.64
C LYS A 62 -0.09 17.63 6.32
N THR A 63 0.55 16.76 7.08
CA THR A 63 1.65 17.11 7.98
C THR A 63 3.02 16.62 7.49
N ASP A 64 3.07 15.74 6.50
CA ASP A 64 4.31 15.03 6.12
C ASP A 64 5.22 15.83 5.17
N HIS A 65 4.63 16.74 4.39
CA HIS A 65 5.32 17.66 3.48
C HIS A 65 6.21 16.98 2.41
N THR A 66 5.96 15.70 2.08
CA THR A 66 6.72 14.93 1.08
C THR A 66 6.52 15.47 -0.33
N GLU A 67 5.33 15.96 -0.65
CA GLU A 67 4.99 16.63 -1.90
C GLU A 67 5.89 17.85 -2.19
N ARG A 68 6.39 18.52 -1.15
CA ARG A 68 7.23 19.72 -1.27
C ARG A 68 8.68 19.43 -1.64
N VAL A 69 9.13 18.19 -1.46
CA VAL A 69 10.48 17.80 -1.87
C VAL A 69 10.52 17.82 -3.40
N LYS A 70 11.64 18.22 -4.00
CA LYS A 70 11.78 18.22 -5.47
C LYS A 70 11.94 16.79 -6.00
N TYR A 71 11.19 16.41 -7.03
CA TYR A 71 11.37 15.12 -7.71
C TYR A 71 12.66 15.16 -8.54
N VAL A 72 13.49 14.14 -8.38
CA VAL A 72 14.72 13.95 -9.16
C VAL A 72 14.77 12.49 -9.58
N LEU A 73 14.64 12.23 -10.88
CA LEU A 73 14.69 10.87 -11.42
C LEU A 73 15.99 10.18 -10.96
N HIS A 74 15.87 8.97 -10.40
CA HIS A 74 16.95 8.14 -9.84
C HIS A 74 17.60 8.60 -8.53
N ASP A 75 17.34 9.83 -8.05
CA ASP A 75 17.94 10.35 -6.79
C ASP A 75 16.90 10.63 -5.69
N ASN A 76 15.67 10.96 -6.06
CA ASN A 76 14.52 11.16 -5.18
C ASN A 76 13.25 10.95 -6.00
N ASP A 77 13.01 9.69 -6.35
CA ASP A 77 11.94 9.31 -7.25
C ASP A 77 10.69 8.82 -6.50
N CYS A 78 9.86 8.01 -7.15
CA CYS A 78 8.58 7.59 -6.59
C CYS A 78 8.77 6.63 -5.40
N ASP A 79 9.81 5.79 -5.43
CA ASP A 79 10.05 4.84 -4.33
C ASP A 79 10.53 5.54 -3.07
N ASP A 80 11.52 6.44 -3.15
CA ASP A 80 12.05 7.22 -2.04
C ASP A 80 10.94 7.98 -1.30
N ARG A 81 10.05 8.63 -2.05
CA ARG A 81 8.91 9.34 -1.48
C ARG A 81 7.90 8.41 -0.83
N THR A 82 7.66 7.25 -1.44
CA THR A 82 6.77 6.24 -0.87
C THR A 82 7.33 5.68 0.44
N PHE A 83 8.64 5.41 0.51
CA PHE A 83 9.31 5.02 1.75
C PHE A 83 9.21 6.10 2.82
N ARG A 84 9.38 7.36 2.45
CA ARG A 84 9.22 8.49 3.37
C ARG A 84 7.80 8.56 3.93
N LEU A 85 6.78 8.48 3.07
CA LEU A 85 5.37 8.49 3.52
C LEU A 85 5.08 7.30 4.42
N MET A 86 5.54 6.09 4.06
CA MET A 86 5.41 4.90 4.89
C MET A 86 5.96 5.15 6.30
N GLY A 87 7.16 5.75 6.40
CA GLY A 87 7.77 6.12 7.68
C GLY A 87 6.93 7.10 8.49
N VAL A 88 6.30 8.08 7.85
CA VAL A 88 5.43 9.06 8.53
C VAL A 88 4.22 8.37 9.16
N TYR A 89 3.54 7.50 8.42
CA TYR A 89 2.40 6.74 8.95
C TYR A 89 2.80 5.73 10.04
N HIS A 90 4.02 5.19 9.99
CA HIS A 90 4.47 4.21 10.99
C HIS A 90 5.02 4.87 12.27
N ILE A 91 5.31 6.17 12.24
CA ILE A 91 5.67 6.95 13.44
C ILE A 91 4.42 7.45 14.18
N ASP A 92 3.30 7.64 13.50
CA ASP A 92 2.03 8.03 14.15
C ASP A 92 1.36 6.79 14.78
N ASP A 93 1.23 6.80 16.12
CA ASP A 93 0.64 5.72 16.92
C ASP A 93 -0.79 5.35 16.50
N ARG A 94 -1.53 6.28 15.86
CA ARG A 94 -2.89 6.02 15.38
C ARG A 94 -2.90 5.13 14.14
N THR A 95 -1.87 5.22 13.30
CA THR A 95 -1.81 4.56 11.98
C THR A 95 -0.79 3.42 11.91
N VAL A 96 0.05 3.22 12.92
CA VAL A 96 1.12 2.19 12.94
C VAL A 96 0.65 0.75 12.70
N ALA A 97 -0.63 0.45 12.99
CA ALA A 97 -1.21 -0.88 12.78
C ALA A 97 -2.17 -0.94 11.57
N TYR A 98 -2.30 0.14 10.80
CA TYR A 98 -3.18 0.18 9.65
C TYR A 98 -2.58 -0.62 8.48
N PRO A 99 -3.43 -1.16 7.58
CA PRO A 99 -2.97 -1.83 6.37
C PRO A 99 -2.49 -0.79 5.36
N ILE A 100 -1.37 -0.12 5.64
CA ILE A 100 -0.73 0.91 4.81
C ILE A 100 0.58 0.31 4.28
N PHE A 101 0.67 0.17 2.97
CA PHE A 101 1.69 -0.66 2.32
C PHE A 101 2.36 0.06 1.16
N ILE A 102 3.64 -0.25 0.97
CA ILE A 102 4.36 0.12 -0.23
C ILE A 102 3.94 -0.85 -1.34
N THR A 103 3.46 -0.28 -2.44
CA THR A 103 3.00 -1.05 -3.60
C THR A 103 3.76 -0.62 -4.84
N TRP A 104 4.46 -1.57 -5.45
CA TRP A 104 5.07 -1.41 -6.76
C TRP A 104 4.14 -1.96 -7.82
N VAL A 105 3.97 -1.16 -8.87
CA VAL A 105 3.08 -1.46 -9.98
C VAL A 105 3.82 -1.24 -11.29
N GLU A 106 3.26 -1.82 -12.32
CA GLU A 106 3.63 -1.53 -13.69
C GLU A 106 2.40 -1.26 -14.55
N TYR A 107 2.59 -0.48 -15.59
CA TYR A 107 1.55 -0.20 -16.58
C TYR A 107 2.17 0.03 -17.95
N TYR A 108 1.34 -0.07 -18.99
CA TYR A 108 1.76 0.11 -20.37
C TYR A 108 1.09 1.34 -20.98
N ARG A 109 1.88 2.23 -21.56
CA ARG A 109 1.37 3.42 -22.26
C ARG A 109 2.20 3.65 -23.52
N ASP A 110 1.52 3.92 -24.64
CA ASP A 110 2.15 4.18 -25.94
C ASP A 110 3.20 3.12 -26.34
N GLY A 111 2.89 1.84 -26.06
CA GLY A 111 3.77 0.69 -26.37
C GLY A 111 5.01 0.55 -25.46
N LYS A 112 5.12 1.35 -24.39
CA LYS A 112 6.22 1.28 -23.42
C LYS A 112 5.72 0.84 -22.06
N ARG A 113 6.56 0.10 -21.33
CA ARG A 113 6.33 -0.31 -19.94
C ARG A 113 6.90 0.74 -18.99
N TYR A 114 6.14 1.07 -17.96
CA TYR A 114 6.50 1.98 -16.89
C TYR A 114 6.36 1.26 -15.55
N GLY A 115 7.21 1.62 -14.59
CA GLY A 115 7.10 1.23 -13.19
C GLY A 115 6.73 2.43 -12.35
N HIS A 116 6.00 2.20 -11.26
CA HIS A 116 5.69 3.22 -10.26
C HIS A 116 5.65 2.61 -8.88
N ALA A 117 5.93 3.42 -7.86
CA ALA A 117 5.82 3.05 -6.46
C ALA A 117 4.86 4.03 -5.79
N VAL A 118 3.90 3.49 -5.06
CA VAL A 118 2.85 4.25 -4.37
C VAL A 118 2.62 3.68 -2.98
N LEU A 119 2.10 4.52 -2.09
CA LEU A 119 1.54 4.03 -0.85
C LEU A 119 0.10 3.63 -1.10
N THR A 120 -0.32 2.50 -0.55
CA THR A 120 -1.68 1.99 -0.67
C THR A 120 -2.24 1.67 0.69
N TYR A 121 -3.55 1.78 0.85
CA TYR A 121 -4.21 1.36 2.07
C TYR A 121 -5.58 0.75 1.82
N LEU A 122 -6.04 -0.06 2.77
CA LEU A 122 -7.36 -0.67 2.75
C LEU A 122 -8.35 0.13 3.62
N TYR A 123 -9.42 0.62 3.02
CA TYR A 123 -10.51 1.31 3.71
C TYR A 123 -11.86 0.76 3.25
N LYS A 124 -12.70 0.29 4.18
CA LYS A 124 -14.04 -0.26 3.89
C LYS A 124 -14.00 -1.33 2.78
N GLY A 125 -12.99 -2.20 2.83
CA GLY A 125 -12.78 -3.28 1.86
C GLY A 125 -12.24 -2.85 0.49
N LYS A 126 -11.93 -1.56 0.28
CA LYS A 126 -11.40 -1.04 -0.98
C LYS A 126 -9.95 -0.59 -0.84
N VAL A 127 -9.11 -0.98 -1.80
CA VAL A 127 -7.74 -0.50 -1.90
C VAL A 127 -7.75 0.89 -2.53
N ARG A 128 -7.10 1.84 -1.88
CA ARG A 128 -6.83 3.18 -2.41
C ARG A 128 -5.32 3.39 -2.44
N TYR A 129 -4.84 4.24 -3.34
CA TYR A 129 -3.45 4.66 -3.35
C TYR A 129 -3.33 6.16 -3.08
N ILE A 130 -2.22 6.52 -2.44
CA ILE A 130 -1.77 7.90 -2.24
C ILE A 130 -0.68 8.14 -3.26
N GLU A 131 -0.84 9.15 -4.11
CA GLU A 131 0.18 9.59 -5.06
C GLU A 131 1.25 10.40 -4.32
N PRO A 132 2.47 9.85 -4.12
CA PRO A 132 3.50 10.47 -3.28
C PRO A 132 4.04 11.80 -3.82
N GLN A 133 3.69 12.18 -5.04
CA GLN A 133 4.11 13.44 -5.65
C GLN A 133 3.16 14.60 -5.39
N ASN A 134 1.89 14.33 -5.05
CA ASN A 134 0.85 15.37 -4.97
C ASN A 134 -0.26 15.10 -3.95
N ASP A 135 -0.11 14.06 -3.12
CA ASP A 135 -1.00 13.69 -2.02
C ASP A 135 -2.43 13.34 -2.43
N ASN A 136 -2.68 13.11 -3.72
CA ASN A 136 -3.98 12.67 -4.19
C ASN A 136 -4.27 11.25 -3.74
N VAL A 137 -5.49 11.03 -3.25
CA VAL A 137 -5.99 9.70 -2.85
C VAL A 137 -6.97 9.19 -3.89
N LEU A 138 -6.58 8.14 -4.61
CA LEU A 138 -7.27 7.68 -5.81
C LEU A 138 -7.53 6.16 -5.76
N PRO A 139 -8.53 5.66 -6.51
CA PRO A 139 -8.68 4.22 -6.74
C PRO A 139 -7.52 3.70 -7.60
N ILE A 140 -7.22 2.40 -7.53
CA ILE A 140 -6.23 1.77 -8.41
C ILE A 140 -6.69 1.89 -9.87
N PRO A 141 -5.86 2.41 -10.80
CA PRO A 141 -6.19 2.44 -12.22
C PRO A 141 -6.31 1.04 -12.83
N ASP A 142 -7.27 0.85 -13.73
CA ASP A 142 -7.54 -0.45 -14.37
C ASP A 142 -6.38 -0.95 -15.25
N ASP A 143 -5.49 -0.06 -15.70
CA ASP A 143 -4.33 -0.38 -16.53
C ASP A 143 -3.08 -0.73 -15.71
N TRP A 144 -3.17 -0.73 -14.38
CA TRP A 144 -2.07 -1.08 -13.48
C TRP A 144 -2.05 -2.57 -13.17
N SER A 145 -0.84 -3.13 -13.13
CA SER A 145 -0.57 -4.49 -12.68
C SER A 145 0.27 -4.46 -11.42
N LEU A 146 -0.09 -5.29 -10.44
CA LEU A 146 0.64 -5.40 -9.17
C LEU A 146 1.94 -6.20 -9.37
N THR A 147 3.07 -5.60 -9.00
CA THR A 147 4.39 -6.23 -9.02
C THR A 147 4.81 -6.73 -7.64
N LEU A 148 4.64 -5.88 -6.61
CA LEU A 148 4.99 -6.19 -5.23
C LEU A 148 4.09 -5.39 -4.27
N LEU A 149 3.59 -6.06 -3.25
CA LEU A 149 2.96 -5.48 -2.07
C LEU A 149 3.87 -5.75 -0.86
N CYS A 150 4.30 -4.70 -0.17
CA CYS A 150 5.16 -4.79 1.00
C CYS A 150 4.55 -4.04 2.18
N GLY A 151 4.31 -4.78 3.25
CA GLY A 151 3.64 -4.33 4.47
C GLY A 151 3.95 -5.21 5.66
#